data_AF-A0A520PN54-F1
#
_entry.id   AF-A0A520PN54-F1
#
_cell.length_a   1.000
_cell.length_b   1.000
_cell.length_c   1.000
_cell.angle_alpha   90.00
_cell.angle_beta   90.00
_cell.angle_gamma   90.00
#
_symmetry.space_group_name_H-M   'P 1'
#
loop_
_entity.id
_entity.type
_entity.pdbx_description
1 polymer ?
#
loop_
_entity_poly.entity_id
_entity_poly.type
_entity_poly.pdbx_seq_one_letter_code
_entity_poly.pdbx_strand_id
1 'polypeptide(L)'
;MIVNDVVMGGVSRSQLSLSSTGTLLFEGNISLDYGGGFASVRSVFNTLDEENLNGILIMVKGDGKTYQLLVRQQKQFDGVAFFQRFETTKGE
;
A
#
# COMPACT_ATOMS: atom_id res chain seq x y z
N MET A 1 3.75 6.02 5.87
CA MET A 1 3.74 5.23 7.13
C MET A 1 3.47 3.77 6.81
N ILE A 2 4.19 2.87 7.47
CA ILE A 2 4.01 1.41 7.37
C ILE A 2 2.95 0.97 8.39
N VAL A 3 2.15 -0.03 8.02
CA VAL A 3 1.19 -0.69 8.92
C VAL A 3 1.33 -2.20 8.71
N ASN A 4 1.61 -2.92 9.79
CA ASN A 4 1.65 -4.39 9.82
C ASN A 4 0.52 -4.91 10.74
N ASP A 5 0.25 -6.19 10.67
CA ASP A 5 -0.73 -6.95 11.45
C ASP A 5 -0.45 -7.09 12.97
N VAL A 6 0.60 -6.45 13.49
CA VAL A 6 1.10 -6.62 14.87
C VAL A 6 0.04 -6.32 15.94
N VAL A 7 -0.86 -5.35 15.72
CA VAL A 7 -1.91 -5.01 16.70
C VAL A 7 -2.87 -6.19 16.94
N MET A 8 -3.03 -7.06 15.95
CA MET A 8 -3.88 -8.25 16.03
C MET A 8 -3.09 -9.52 16.41
N GLY A 9 -1.83 -9.38 16.84
CA GLY A 9 -0.94 -10.51 17.19
C GLY A 9 -0.18 -11.11 16.02
N GLY A 10 -0.29 -10.52 14.82
CA GLY A 10 0.49 -10.93 13.66
C GLY A 10 1.98 -10.62 13.80
N VAL A 11 2.80 -11.33 13.02
CA VAL A 11 4.26 -11.22 13.06
C VAL A 11 4.87 -10.77 11.73
N SER A 12 4.05 -10.19 10.84
CA SER A 12 4.53 -9.65 9.57
C SER A 12 5.44 -8.44 9.80
N ARG A 13 6.48 -8.34 8.96
CA ARG A 13 7.46 -7.24 9.02
C ARG A 13 7.65 -6.65 7.64
N SER A 14 7.60 -5.33 7.55
CA SER A 14 7.85 -4.62 6.31
C SER A 14 8.61 -3.32 6.55
N GLN A 15 9.26 -2.85 5.50
CA GLN A 15 9.97 -1.59 5.46
C GLN A 15 9.64 -0.81 4.19
N LEU A 16 9.83 0.50 4.25
CA LEU A 16 9.68 1.42 3.15
C LEU A 16 10.95 2.24 3.05
N SER A 17 11.60 2.23 1.90
CA SER A 17 12.79 3.03 1.62
C SER A 17 12.66 3.73 0.27
N LEU A 18 13.50 4.74 0.05
CA LEU A 18 13.62 5.40 -1.25
C LEU A 18 14.95 4.95 -1.87
N SER A 19 14.89 4.34 -3.04
CA SER A 19 16.08 3.96 -3.80
C SER A 19 16.83 5.21 -4.32
N SER A 20 18.09 5.02 -4.70
CA SER A 20 18.92 6.07 -5.31
C SER A 20 18.34 6.63 -6.61
N THR A 21 17.49 5.85 -7.30
CA THR A 21 16.80 6.25 -8.54
C THR A 21 15.43 6.91 -8.29
N GLY A 22 15.05 7.16 -7.04
CA GLY A 22 13.78 7.82 -6.70
C GLY A 22 12.56 6.88 -6.69
N THR A 23 12.75 5.57 -6.78
CA THR A 23 11.67 4.58 -6.65
C THR A 23 11.45 4.25 -5.17
N LEU A 24 10.18 4.27 -4.74
CA LEU A 24 9.79 3.76 -3.43
C LEU A 24 9.88 2.24 -3.42
N LEU A 25 10.66 1.68 -2.50
CA LEU A 25 10.80 0.25 -2.28
C LEU A 25 10.01 -0.13 -1.04
N PHE A 26 8.95 -0.90 -1.23
CA PHE A 26 8.17 -1.50 -0.16
C PHE A 26 8.43 -3.01 -0.16
N GLU A 27 9.04 -3.52 0.90
CA GLU A 27 9.48 -4.91 0.99
C GLU A 27 9.38 -5.46 2.41
N GLY A 28 9.39 -6.79 2.54
CA GLY A 28 9.25 -7.44 3.82
C GLY A 28 8.85 -8.91 3.72
N ASN A 29 8.42 -9.45 4.85
CA ASN A 29 7.89 -10.80 4.96
C ASN A 29 6.49 -10.76 5.60
N ILE A 30 5.53 -11.38 4.92
CA ILE A 30 4.20 -11.65 5.46
C ILE A 30 4.24 -13.03 6.10
N SER A 31 3.88 -13.10 7.38
CA SER A 31 3.62 -14.37 8.04
C SER A 31 2.11 -14.62 8.06
N LEU A 32 1.70 -15.86 7.84
CA LEU A 32 0.31 -16.30 8.01
C LEU A 32 0.08 -16.96 9.37
N ASP A 33 1.10 -16.99 10.23
CA ASP A 33 0.98 -17.49 11.59
C ASP A 33 -0.08 -16.68 12.35
N TYR A 34 -0.80 -17.33 13.25
CA TYR A 34 -1.83 -16.71 14.09
C TYR A 34 -3.06 -16.16 13.33
N GLY A 35 -3.38 -16.75 12.17
CA GLY A 35 -4.69 -16.57 11.52
C GLY A 35 -4.71 -15.59 10.35
N GLY A 36 -3.55 -15.22 9.82
CA GLY A 36 -3.41 -14.42 8.60
C GLY A 36 -2.24 -13.45 8.70
N GLY A 37 -2.05 -12.65 7.65
CA GLY A 37 -1.09 -11.56 7.72
C GLY A 37 -1.24 -10.52 6.65
N PHE A 38 -0.82 -9.31 6.99
CA PHE A 38 -0.80 -8.20 6.05
C PHE A 38 0.29 -7.19 6.40
N ALA A 39 0.74 -6.50 5.35
CA ALA A 39 1.51 -5.28 5.46
C ALA A 39 0.98 -4.28 4.43
N SER A 40 0.99 -3.00 4.79
CA SER A 40 0.58 -1.93 3.90
C SER A 40 1.41 -0.67 4.14
N VAL A 41 1.49 0.16 3.12
CA VAL A 41 2.01 1.51 3.21
C VAL A 41 0.88 2.50 2.92
N ARG A 42 0.83 3.59 3.69
CA ARG A 42 -0.13 4.68 3.47
C ARG A 42 0.56 6.03 3.56
N SER A 43 0.08 6.99 2.77
CA SER A 43 0.51 8.38 2.80
C SER A 43 -0.71 9.30 2.76
N VAL A 44 -0.59 10.48 3.37
CA VAL A 44 -1.53 11.57 3.15
C VAL A 44 -0.91 12.44 2.06
N PHE A 45 -1.64 12.66 0.97
CA PHE A 45 -1.25 13.60 -0.07
C PHE A 45 -2.06 14.89 0.08
N ASN A 46 -1.52 15.99 -0.44
CA ASN A 46 -2.23 17.25 -0.47
C ASN A 46 -3.46 17.13 -1.35
N THR A 47 -4.47 17.95 -1.06
CA THR A 47 -5.64 18.09 -1.94
C THR A 47 -5.14 18.36 -3.36
N LEU A 48 -5.64 17.59 -4.32
CA LEU A 48 -5.36 17.81 -5.72
C LEU A 48 -6.25 18.96 -6.15
N ASP A 49 -5.68 20.14 -6.38
CA ASP A 49 -6.42 21.38 -6.72
C ASP A 49 -6.90 21.39 -8.19
N GLU A 50 -7.22 20.23 -8.77
CA GLU A 50 -7.50 20.11 -10.20
C GLU A 50 -8.90 19.55 -10.45
N GLU A 51 -9.74 20.34 -11.13
CA GLU A 51 -11.10 19.97 -11.53
C GLU A 51 -11.16 18.84 -12.59
N ASN A 52 -10.01 18.30 -13.05
CA ASN A 52 -9.94 17.36 -14.17
C ASN A 52 -9.01 16.17 -13.93
N LEU A 53 -9.24 15.41 -12.85
CA LEU A 53 -8.57 14.13 -12.66
C LEU A 53 -9.36 13.00 -13.32
N ASN A 54 -8.77 12.36 -14.33
CA ASN A 54 -9.37 11.19 -14.98
C ASN A 54 -9.21 9.90 -14.18
N GLY A 55 -8.26 9.84 -13.24
CA GLY A 55 -8.00 8.66 -12.43
C GLY A 55 -6.64 8.68 -11.73
N ILE A 56 -6.29 7.53 -11.16
CA ILE A 56 -5.00 7.31 -10.48
C ILE A 56 -4.18 6.33 -11.30
N LEU A 57 -2.97 6.74 -11.68
CA LEU A 57 -1.98 5.87 -12.30
C LEU A 57 -0.95 5.45 -11.26
N ILE A 58 -0.71 4.15 -11.14
CA ILE A 58 0.38 3.58 -10.33
C ILE A 58 1.29 2.76 -11.25
N MET A 59 2.60 2.95 -11.10
CA MET A 59 3.61 2.10 -11.73
C MET A 59 4.24 1.26 -10.63
N VAL A 60 4.17 -0.06 -10.77
CA VAL A 60 4.61 -1.00 -9.74
C VAL A 60 5.41 -2.10 -10.41
N LYS A 61 6.58 -2.39 -9.85
CA LYS A 61 7.30 -3.63 -10.11
C LYS A 61 7.01 -4.61 -8.99
N GLY A 62 6.21 -5.64 -9.27
CA GLY A 62 5.64 -6.48 -8.22
C GLY A 62 6.32 -7.81 -7.99
N ASP A 63 5.78 -8.57 -7.04
CA ASP A 63 6.29 -9.86 -6.59
C ASP A 63 5.41 -11.05 -7.01
N GLY A 64 4.38 -10.80 -7.81
CA GLY A 64 3.40 -11.80 -8.25
C GLY A 64 2.12 -11.83 -7.42
N LYS A 65 1.95 -10.93 -6.44
CA LYS A 65 0.73 -10.87 -5.61
C LYS A 65 -0.31 -9.90 -6.16
N THR A 66 -1.55 -10.09 -5.70
CA THR A 66 -2.64 -9.12 -5.83
C THR A 66 -2.57 -8.12 -4.69
N TYR A 67 -2.59 -6.84 -5.02
CA TYR A 67 -2.59 -5.74 -4.07
C TYR A 67 -3.91 -4.97 -4.11
N GLN A 68 -4.13 -4.15 -3.09
CA GLN A 68 -5.23 -3.20 -3.02
C GLN A 68 -4.69 -1.77 -2.98
N LEU A 69 -5.11 -0.95 -3.94
CA LEU A 69 -5.00 0.51 -3.83
C LEU A 69 -6.25 1.00 -3.09
N LEU A 70 -6.05 1.73 -2.00
CA LEU A 70 -7.15 2.24 -1.18
C LEU A 70 -7.03 3.76 -0.99
N VAL A 71 -8.11 4.46 -1.31
CA VAL A 71 -8.23 5.92 -1.24
C VAL A 71 -9.33 6.29 -0.24
N ARG A 72 -9.08 7.31 0.58
CA ARG A 72 -10.05 7.83 1.54
C ARG A 72 -10.46 9.25 1.16
N GLN A 73 -11.71 9.58 1.44
CA GLN A 73 -12.23 10.93 1.18
C GLN A 73 -11.68 11.99 2.14
N GLN A 74 -11.25 11.57 3.33
CA GLN A 74 -10.78 12.47 4.38
C GLN A 74 -9.36 12.12 4.79
N LYS A 75 -8.66 13.09 5.41
CA LYS A 75 -7.29 12.92 5.88
C LYS A 75 -7.22 11.94 7.06
N GLN A 76 -8.32 11.78 7.80
CA GLN A 76 -8.44 10.83 8.89
C GLN A 76 -8.53 9.39 8.37
N PHE A 77 -7.91 8.45 9.09
CA PHE A 77 -7.77 7.06 8.64
C PHE A 77 -9.01 6.18 8.87
N ASP A 78 -10.04 6.69 9.54
CA ASP A 78 -11.31 6.06 9.88
C ASP A 78 -12.48 6.46 8.95
N GLY A 79 -12.22 7.31 7.95
CA GLY A 79 -13.22 7.70 6.95
C GLY A 79 -13.54 6.64 5.89
N VAL A 80 -14.57 6.93 5.08
CA VAL A 80 -14.98 6.08 3.94
C VAL A 80 -13.80 5.83 3.00
N ALA A 81 -13.60 4.55 2.68
CA ALA A 81 -12.54 4.08 1.82
C ALA A 81 -13.10 3.44 0.54
N PHE A 82 -12.54 3.80 -0.60
CA PHE A 82 -12.71 3.10 -1.87
C PHE A 82 -11.46 2.30 -2.14
N PHE A 83 -11.60 1.07 -2.64
CA PHE A 83 -10.46 0.25 -3.01
C PHE A 83 -10.61 -0.34 -4.40
N GLN A 84 -9.48 -0.53 -5.06
CA GLN A 84 -9.37 -1.26 -6.31
C GLN A 84 -8.25 -2.29 -6.19
N ARG A 85 -8.50 -3.52 -6.64
CA ARG A 85 -7.49 -4.56 -6.72
C ARG A 85 -6.71 -4.44 -8.02
N PHE A 86 -5.42 -4.73 -7.96
CA PHE A 86 -4.56 -4.89 -9.11
C PHE A 86 -3.62 -6.08 -8.89
N GLU A 87 -3.35 -6.81 -9.95
CA GLU A 87 -2.42 -7.95 -9.96
C GLU A 87 -1.04 -7.46 -10.39
N THR A 88 -0.01 -8.19 -9.96
CA THR A 88 1.36 -7.94 -10.39
C THR A 88 1.96 -9.21 -10.97
N THR A 89 2.88 -9.05 -11.92
CA THR A 89 3.73 -10.14 -12.37
C THR A 89 5.07 -10.02 -11.64
N LYS A 90 5.64 -11.15 -11.23
CA LYS A 90 6.91 -11.14 -10.49
C LYS A 90 8.03 -10.56 -11.37
N GLY A 91 8.57 -9.42 -10.96
CA GLY A 91 9.68 -8.75 -11.62
C GLY A 91 9.30 -7.76 -12.73
N GLU A 92 8.01 -7.57 -12.98
CA GLU A 92 7.45 -6.59 -13.93
C GLU A 92 6.69 -5.48 -13.20
#